data_AF-A0A3D4I0N8-F1
#
_entry.id   AF-A0A3D4I0N8-F1
#
_cell.length_a   1.000
_cell.length_b   1.000
_cell.length_c   1.000
_cell.angle_alpha   90.00
_cell.angle_beta   90.00
_cell.angle_gamma   90.00
#
_symmetry.space_group_name_H-M   'P 1'
#
loop_
_entity.id
_entity.type
_entity.pdbx_description
1 polymer ?
#
loop_
_entity_poly.entity_id
_entity_poly.type
_entity_poly.pdbx_seq_one_letter_code
_entity_poly.pdbx_strand_id
1 'polypeptide(L)'
;GPYKGGLRFHPSVNISIMKFLGFEQVFKNSLTGLPIGGAKGGSDFDPKGKSDREVMAFCQSFMTELYRHIGPDVDVPAGDIGVGGREIGYLYGQYKRITNHYEGVLTGKGL
;
A
#
# COMPACT_ATOMS: atom_id res chain seq x y z
N GLY A 1 -4.33 -11.42 12.98
CA GLY A 1 -3.02 -11.14 12.38
C GLY A 1 -2.95 -9.70 11.91
N PRO A 2 -1.78 -9.20 11.51
CA PRO A 2 -1.61 -7.84 10.97
C PRO A 2 -2.53 -7.58 9.79
N TYR A 3 -2.97 -6.34 9.61
CA TYR A 3 -3.73 -5.94 8.43
C TYR A 3 -2.93 -6.21 7.15
N LYS A 4 -3.63 -6.64 6.10
CA LYS A 4 -3.01 -7.03 4.83
C LYS A 4 -3.90 -6.66 3.66
N GLY A 5 -3.38 -5.83 2.76
CA GLY A 5 -4.12 -5.35 1.59
C GLY A 5 -3.30 -4.52 0.62
N GLY A 6 -3.72 -4.49 -0.64
CA GLY A 6 -3.07 -3.66 -1.66
C GLY A 6 -3.47 -2.17 -1.59
N LEU A 7 -2.57 -1.31 -2.04
CA LEU A 7 -2.80 0.13 -2.27
C LEU A 7 -3.20 0.35 -3.73
N ARG A 8 -4.29 1.08 -3.99
CA ARG A 8 -4.78 1.39 -5.35
C ARG A 8 -4.68 2.87 -5.66
N PHE A 9 -4.04 3.23 -6.78
CA PHE A 9 -4.04 4.60 -7.32
C PHE A 9 -4.87 4.63 -8.60
N HIS A 10 -6.06 5.20 -8.51
CA HIS A 10 -6.98 5.29 -9.65
C HIS A 10 -8.01 6.41 -9.41
N PRO A 11 -8.37 7.22 -10.42
CA PRO A 11 -9.27 8.37 -10.26
C PRO A 11 -10.67 8.03 -9.75
N SER A 12 -11.10 6.76 -9.83
CA SER A 12 -12.38 6.32 -9.26
C SER A 12 -12.32 5.96 -7.78
N VAL A 13 -11.12 5.89 -7.16
CA VAL A 13 -10.97 5.51 -5.75
C VAL A 13 -11.79 6.44 -4.87
N ASN A 14 -12.60 5.83 -4.00
CA ASN A 14 -13.34 6.51 -2.95
C ASN A 14 -13.53 5.54 -1.78
N ILE A 15 -14.05 6.04 -0.66
CA ILE A 15 -14.19 5.25 0.57
C ILE A 15 -15.11 4.03 0.41
N SER A 16 -16.14 4.11 -0.45
CA SER A 16 -17.04 2.98 -0.72
C SER A 16 -16.29 1.82 -1.39
N ILE A 17 -15.51 2.12 -2.42
CA ILE A 17 -14.68 1.12 -3.13
C ILE A 17 -13.61 0.56 -2.21
N MET A 18 -12.95 1.39 -1.38
CA MET A 18 -11.94 0.91 -0.43
C MET A 18 -12.56 -0.03 0.61
N LYS A 19 -13.73 0.30 1.16
CA LYS A 19 -14.43 -0.57 2.12
C LYS A 19 -14.87 -1.88 1.48
N PHE A 20 -15.40 -1.85 0.25
CA PHE A 20 -15.80 -3.05 -0.48
C PHE A 20 -14.61 -4.00 -0.67
N LEU A 21 -13.50 -3.49 -1.23
CA LEU A 21 -12.30 -4.31 -1.46
C LEU A 21 -11.65 -4.78 -0.16
N GLY A 22 -11.61 -3.92 0.87
CA GLY A 22 -11.08 -4.29 2.19
C GLY A 22 -11.90 -5.36 2.88
N PHE A 23 -13.24 -5.32 2.73
CA PHE A 23 -14.14 -6.33 3.26
C PHE A 23 -13.91 -7.69 2.59
N GLU A 24 -13.84 -7.75 1.26
CA GLU A 24 -13.51 -9.00 0.56
C GLU A 24 -12.12 -9.54 0.94
N GLN A 25 -11.16 -8.63 1.16
CA GLN A 25 -9.79 -8.99 1.53
C GLN A 25 -9.73 -9.75 2.87
N VAL A 26 -10.64 -9.49 3.81
CA VAL A 26 -10.73 -10.23 5.08
C VAL A 26 -10.97 -11.72 4.82
N PHE A 27 -11.99 -12.06 4.03
CA PHE A 27 -12.33 -13.45 3.74
C PHE A 27 -11.27 -14.12 2.88
N LYS A 28 -10.79 -13.42 1.84
CA LYS A 28 -9.72 -13.92 0.98
C LYS A 28 -8.49 -14.31 1.79
N ASN A 29 -8.08 -13.47 2.75
CA ASN A 29 -6.92 -13.73 3.58
C ASN A 29 -7.18 -14.84 4.60
N SER A 30 -8.38 -14.88 5.19
CA SER A 30 -8.78 -15.96 6.10
C SER A 30 -8.66 -17.35 5.46
N LEU A 31 -8.96 -17.47 4.16
CA LEU A 31 -8.90 -18.74 3.43
C LEU A 31 -7.47 -19.23 3.15
N THR A 32 -6.45 -18.41 3.39
CA THR A 32 -5.05 -18.81 3.20
C THR A 32 -4.52 -19.68 4.34
N GLY A 33 -5.18 -19.70 5.50
CA GLY A 33 -4.68 -20.34 6.72
C GLY A 33 -3.52 -19.60 7.41
N LEU A 34 -3.02 -18.50 6.83
CA LEU A 34 -1.97 -17.67 7.42
C LEU A 34 -2.56 -16.67 8.43
N PRO A 35 -1.79 -16.25 9.45
CA PRO A 35 -2.26 -15.31 10.46
C PRO A 35 -2.24 -13.86 9.95
N ILE A 36 -3.03 -13.56 8.92
CA ILE A 36 -3.14 -12.23 8.29
C ILE A 36 -4.60 -11.72 8.32
N GLY A 37 -4.77 -10.45 8.69
CA GLY A 37 -6.04 -9.73 8.67
C GLY A 37 -6.38 -9.20 7.27
N GLY A 38 -7.36 -8.31 7.16
CA GLY A 38 -7.77 -7.70 5.89
C GLY A 38 -7.76 -6.18 5.95
N ALA A 39 -7.25 -5.54 4.91
CA ALA A 39 -7.30 -4.09 4.74
C ALA A 39 -7.32 -3.70 3.26
N LYS A 40 -7.51 -2.42 2.99
CA LYS A 40 -7.30 -1.80 1.68
C LYS A 40 -6.97 -0.33 1.86
N GLY A 41 -6.12 0.19 0.99
CA GLY A 41 -5.84 1.62 0.92
C GLY A 41 -5.68 2.09 -0.52
N GLY A 42 -5.45 3.39 -0.68
CA GLY A 42 -5.30 3.98 -2.00
C GLY A 42 -5.49 5.49 -2.01
N SER A 43 -5.49 6.04 -3.22
CA SER A 43 -5.79 7.44 -3.51
C SER A 43 -6.50 7.54 -4.84
N ASP A 44 -7.31 8.58 -5.00
CA ASP A 44 -7.86 9.05 -6.28
C ASP A 44 -6.80 9.65 -7.24
N PHE A 45 -5.52 9.57 -6.89
CA PHE A 45 -4.41 9.94 -7.76
C PHE A 45 -4.42 9.08 -9.04
N ASP A 46 -4.38 9.73 -10.19
CA ASP A 46 -4.24 9.07 -11.49
C ASP A 46 -2.76 9.05 -11.92
N PRO A 47 -2.10 7.86 -11.92
CA PRO A 47 -0.72 7.74 -12.39
C PRO A 47 -0.61 7.85 -13.92
N LYS A 48 -1.71 7.74 -14.67
CA LYS A 48 -1.69 7.80 -16.12
C LYS A 48 -1.26 9.20 -16.60
N GLY A 49 -0.29 9.22 -17.51
CA GLY A 49 0.26 10.47 -18.04
C GLY A 49 1.15 11.24 -17.07
N LYS A 50 1.46 10.68 -15.88
CA LYS A 50 2.43 11.27 -14.95
C LYS A 50 3.84 10.81 -15.31
N SER A 51 4.78 11.73 -15.20
CA SER A 51 6.20 11.41 -15.24
C SER A 51 6.61 10.56 -14.04
N ASP A 52 7.74 9.89 -14.17
CA ASP A 52 8.32 9.09 -13.10
C ASP A 52 8.57 9.90 -11.82
N ARG A 53 9.04 11.14 -11.98
CA ARG A 53 9.30 12.08 -10.88
C ARG A 53 8.02 12.49 -10.15
N GLU A 54 6.92 12.72 -10.87
CA GLU A 54 5.63 13.05 -10.26
C GLU A 54 5.08 11.87 -9.44
N VAL A 55 5.19 10.65 -9.98
CA VAL A 55 4.77 9.44 -9.25
C VAL A 55 5.62 9.23 -8.00
N MET A 56 6.95 9.41 -8.09
CA MET A 56 7.84 9.35 -6.93
C MET A 56 7.49 10.39 -5.87
N ALA A 57 7.28 11.66 -6.27
CA ALA A 57 6.92 12.73 -5.36
C ALA A 57 5.58 12.45 -4.67
N PHE A 58 4.60 11.93 -5.41
CA PHE A 58 3.32 11.51 -4.85
C PHE A 58 3.47 10.37 -3.83
N CYS A 59 4.22 9.31 -4.18
CA CYS A 59 4.47 8.18 -3.27
C CYS A 59 5.15 8.64 -1.98
N GLN A 60 6.13 9.54 -2.07
CA GLN A 60 6.80 10.11 -0.90
C GLN A 60 5.85 10.94 -0.05
N SER A 61 5.01 11.77 -0.65
CA SER A 61 3.99 12.54 0.06
C SER A 61 3.00 11.62 0.78
N PHE A 62 2.44 10.64 0.06
CA PHE A 62 1.51 9.65 0.59
C PHE A 62 2.10 8.88 1.78
N MET A 63 3.34 8.39 1.66
CA MET A 63 4.01 7.65 2.73
C MET A 63 4.38 8.53 3.92
N THR A 64 4.56 9.84 3.73
CA THR A 64 4.85 10.78 4.83
C THR A 64 3.69 10.86 5.84
N GLU A 65 2.47 10.51 5.43
CA GLU A 65 1.38 10.30 6.39
C GLU A 65 1.18 8.83 6.72
N LEU A 66 1.21 7.91 5.73
CA LEU A 66 0.91 6.50 5.98
C LEU A 66 1.86 5.83 6.97
N TYR A 67 3.14 6.22 7.03
CA TYR A 67 4.17 5.50 7.79
C TYR A 67 3.84 5.29 9.27
N ARG A 68 3.08 6.22 9.89
CA ARG A 68 2.74 6.17 11.32
C ARG A 68 1.60 5.18 11.63
N HIS A 69 0.96 4.64 10.60
CA HIS A 69 -0.19 3.73 10.71
C HIS A 69 0.13 2.31 10.25
N ILE A 70 1.32 2.08 9.68
CA ILE A 70 1.75 0.77 9.15
C ILE A 70 2.97 0.25 9.90
N GLY A 71 3.19 -1.05 9.83
CA GLY A 71 4.28 -1.72 10.54
C GLY A 71 4.21 -3.23 10.33
N PRO A 72 5.33 -3.97 10.52
CA PRO A 72 5.39 -5.40 10.23
C PRO A 72 4.33 -6.22 10.99
N ASP A 73 3.98 -5.80 12.21
CA ASP A 73 2.99 -6.46 13.07
C ASP A 73 1.65 -5.72 13.16
N VAL A 74 1.48 -4.63 12.40
CA VAL A 74 0.28 -3.77 12.44
C VAL A 74 -0.47 -3.84 11.11
N ASP A 75 0.11 -3.31 10.05
CA ASP A 75 -0.46 -3.28 8.70
C ASP A 75 0.68 -3.37 7.68
N VAL A 76 0.53 -4.30 6.73
CA VAL A 76 1.53 -4.59 5.71
C VAL A 76 0.94 -4.39 4.32
N PRO A 77 1.01 -3.18 3.74
CA PRO A 77 0.45 -2.94 2.42
C PRO A 77 1.17 -3.70 1.28
N ALA A 78 0.54 -3.73 0.11
CA ALA A 78 1.04 -4.34 -1.12
C ALA A 78 0.66 -3.51 -2.36
N GLY A 79 1.08 -3.96 -3.54
CA GLY A 79 0.64 -3.38 -4.81
C GLY A 79 -0.82 -3.72 -5.16
N ASP A 80 -1.42 -2.88 -6.00
CA ASP A 80 -2.72 -3.08 -6.65
C ASP A 80 -2.76 -2.21 -7.94
N ILE A 81 -3.94 -1.94 -8.53
CA ILE A 81 -4.08 -1.09 -9.71
C ILE A 81 -3.43 0.28 -9.45
N GLY A 82 -2.51 0.68 -10.33
CA GLY A 82 -1.77 1.93 -10.22
C GLY A 82 -0.61 1.92 -9.21
N VAL A 83 -0.37 0.80 -8.51
CA VAL A 83 0.75 0.61 -7.57
C VAL A 83 1.46 -0.70 -7.88
N GLY A 84 2.48 -0.63 -8.75
CA GLY A 84 3.35 -1.74 -9.09
C GLY A 84 4.65 -1.75 -8.29
N GLY A 85 5.63 -2.54 -8.74
CA GLY A 85 6.94 -2.65 -8.08
C GLY A 85 7.69 -1.31 -7.98
N ARG A 86 7.51 -0.43 -8.97
CA ARG A 86 8.08 0.93 -8.96
C ARG A 86 7.53 1.76 -7.80
N GLU A 87 6.20 1.87 -7.70
CA GLU A 87 5.54 2.63 -6.63
C GLU A 87 5.87 2.03 -5.27
N ILE A 88 5.88 0.70 -5.15
CA ILE A 88 6.32 0.00 -3.92
C ILE A 88 7.77 0.37 -3.56
N GLY A 89 8.67 0.49 -4.53
CA GLY A 89 10.03 0.97 -4.32
C GLY A 89 10.09 2.39 -3.74
N TYR A 90 9.31 3.32 -4.31
CA TYR A 90 9.24 4.71 -3.83
C TYR A 90 8.62 4.83 -2.44
N LEU A 91 7.52 4.10 -2.19
CA LEU A 91 6.86 4.02 -0.89
C LEU A 91 7.80 3.43 0.16
N TYR A 92 8.48 2.31 -0.14
CA TYR A 92 9.42 1.69 0.79
C TYR A 92 10.64 2.57 1.07
N GLY A 93 11.18 3.23 0.04
CA GLY A 93 12.29 4.16 0.19
C GLY A 93 11.94 5.31 1.15
N GLN A 94 10.74 5.89 1.02
CA GLN A 94 10.28 6.93 1.94
C GLN A 94 10.04 6.40 3.34
N TYR A 95 9.39 5.23 3.49
CA TYR A 95 9.19 4.61 4.80
C TYR A 95 10.53 4.42 5.51
N LYS A 96 11.49 3.76 4.84
CA LYS A 96 12.83 3.51 5.39
C LYS A 96 13.54 4.79 5.78
N ARG A 97 13.42 5.86 4.97
CA ARG A 97 14.05 7.17 5.26
C ARG A 97 13.47 7.82 6.52
N ILE A 98 12.16 7.71 6.75
CA ILE A 98 11.49 8.34 7.90
C ILE A 98 11.70 7.51 9.16
N THR A 99 11.59 6.19 9.07
CA THR A 99 11.64 5.30 10.24
C THR A 99 13.05 4.88 10.60
N ASN A 100 14.00 4.91 9.65
CA ASN A 100 15.34 4.34 9.79
C ASN A 100 15.34 2.81 10.04
N HIS A 101 14.27 2.12 9.64
CA HIS A 101 14.11 0.67 9.79
C HIS A 101 14.07 -0.05 8.43
N TYR A 102 14.75 -1.19 8.33
CA TYR A 102 14.66 -2.09 7.17
C TYR A 102 13.87 -3.34 7.55
N GLU A 103 12.57 -3.35 7.21
CA GLU A 103 11.62 -4.34 7.72
C GLU A 103 10.59 -4.75 6.65
N GLY A 104 9.85 -5.82 6.96
CA GLY A 104 8.82 -6.40 6.09
C GLY A 104 7.52 -5.58 5.95
N VAL A 105 7.55 -4.25 6.00
CA VAL A 105 6.34 -3.41 6.06
C VAL A 105 5.56 -3.31 4.73
N LEU A 106 6.21 -3.60 3.60
CA LEU A 106 5.56 -3.69 2.28
C LEU A 106 5.93 -5.02 1.61
N THR A 107 4.97 -5.69 0.99
CA THR A 107 5.21 -6.87 0.12
C THR A 107 5.20 -6.48 -1.35
N GLY A 108 5.81 -7.29 -2.22
CA GLY A 108 5.96 -6.98 -3.64
C GLY A 108 7.14 -6.05 -3.95
N LYS A 109 8.14 -6.00 -3.05
CA LYS A 109 9.43 -5.35 -3.29
C LYS A 109 10.18 -6.11 -4.39
N GLY A 110 11.04 -5.41 -5.13
CA GLY A 110 12.01 -6.06 -6.03
C GLY A 110 12.92 -7.03 -5.25
N LEU A 111 13.45 -8.04 -5.96
CA LEU A 111 14.46 -8.96 -5.43
C LEU A 111 15.75 -8.22 -5.08
#